data_AF-A0A2M7MBE2-F1
#
_entry.id   AF-A0A2M7MBE2-F1
#
_cell.length_a   1.000
_cell.length_b   1.000
_cell.length_c   1.000
_cell.angle_alpha   90.00
_cell.angle_beta   90.00
_cell.angle_gamma   90.00
#
_symmetry.space_group_name_H-M   'P 1'
#
loop_
_entity.id
_entity.type
_entity.pdbx_description
1 polymer ?
#
loop_
_entity_poly.entity_id
_entity_poly.type
_entity_poly.pdbx_seq_one_letter_code
_entity_poly.pdbx_strand_id
1 'polypeptide(L)'
;MQINITGHHIEVTEPLREYVTEKMQKLTRHFDHVTNSHVILTVEKQQQQAEATVHTSGKDLFAEHTCDDMYASIDALVDKLDRQIIKHKEKIGNHHKKSGGVKNMTNEEEA
;
A
#
# COMPACT_ATOMS: atom_id res chain seq x y z
N MET A 1 -2.26 9.71 6.27
CA MET A 1 -2.84 9.21 5.01
C MET A 1 -4.31 9.60 4.96
N GLN A 2 -4.79 10.15 3.84
CA GLN A 2 -6.22 10.33 3.58
C GLN A 2 -6.79 9.05 2.94
N ILE A 3 -7.98 8.62 3.37
CA ILE A 3 -8.65 7.42 2.85
C ILE A 3 -10.03 7.82 2.33
N ASN A 4 -10.27 7.58 1.05
CA ASN A 4 -11.58 7.76 0.42
C ASN A 4 -12.19 6.38 0.19
N ILE A 5 -13.44 6.18 0.63
CA ILE A 5 -14.11 4.88 0.56
C ILE A 5 -15.42 5.06 -0.20
N THR A 6 -15.61 4.25 -1.24
CA THR A 6 -16.79 4.24 -2.09
C THR A 6 -17.41 2.85 -2.12
N GLY A 7 -18.73 2.77 -2.08
CA GLY A 7 -19.47 1.53 -2.24
C GLY A 7 -20.11 1.46 -3.64
N HIS A 8 -20.02 0.30 -4.28
CA HIS A 8 -20.71 -0.03 -5.52
C HIS A 8 -21.68 -1.19 -5.24
N HIS A 9 -22.98 -0.93 -5.38
CA HIS A 9 -24.05 -1.84 -4.95
C HIS A 9 -23.98 -2.26 -3.47
N ILE A 10 -23.33 -1.45 -2.63
CA ILE A 10 -23.25 -1.64 -1.18
C ILE A 10 -23.32 -0.29 -0.48
N GLU A 11 -24.02 -0.24 0.65
CA GLU A 11 -23.95 0.89 1.57
C GLU A 11 -22.70 0.77 2.46
N VAL A 12 -21.85 1.80 2.45
CA VAL A 12 -20.67 1.86 3.34
C VAL A 12 -21.11 2.34 4.71
N THR A 13 -21.54 1.40 5.54
CA THR A 13 -21.91 1.64 6.94
C THR A 13 -20.71 2.11 7.78
N GLU A 14 -20.97 2.73 8.93
CA GLU A 14 -19.90 3.22 9.81
C GLU A 14 -18.94 2.11 10.28
N PRO A 15 -19.41 0.93 10.74
CA PRO A 15 -18.50 -0.16 11.11
C PRO A 15 -17.62 -0.62 9.95
N LEU A 16 -18.16 -0.64 8.74
CA LEU A 16 -17.39 -1.02 7.56
C LEU A 16 -16.33 0.04 7.21
N ARG A 17 -16.68 1.32 7.32
CA ARG A 17 -15.75 2.45 7.17
C ARG A 17 -14.62 2.39 8.19
N GLU A 18 -14.95 2.17 9.46
CA GLU A 18 -13.98 2.02 10.54
C GLU A 18 -13.05 0.84 10.27
N TYR A 19 -13.59 -0.30 9.87
CA TYR A 19 -12.81 -1.51 9.57
C TYR A 19 -11.82 -1.29 8.43
N VAL A 20 -12.26 -0.72 7.30
CA VAL A 20 -11.37 -0.36 6.19
C VAL A 20 -10.29 0.61 6.65
N THR A 21 -10.68 1.62 7.43
CA THR A 21 -9.75 2.64 7.94
C THR A 21 -8.67 2.00 8.82
N GLU A 22 -9.05 1.15 9.77
CA GLU A 22 -8.11 0.46 10.66
C GLU A 22 -7.14 -0.43 9.88
N LYS A 23 -7.66 -1.20 8.92
CA LYS A 23 -6.83 -2.12 8.12
C LYS A 23 -5.86 -1.38 7.21
N MET A 24 -6.33 -0.34 6.52
CA MET A 24 -5.48 0.49 5.64
C MET A 24 -4.41 1.27 6.42
N GLN A 25 -4.67 1.69 7.67
CA GLN A 25 -3.67 2.33 8.53
C GLN A 25 -2.45 1.41 8.83
N LYS A 26 -2.58 0.09 8.69
CA LYS A 26 -1.42 -0.82 8.84
C LYS A 26 -0.36 -0.58 7.76
N LEU A 27 -0.78 -0.17 6.56
CA LEU A 27 0.12 0.10 5.43
C LEU A 27 1.08 1.26 5.73
N THR A 28 0.64 2.27 6.49
CA THR A 28 1.49 3.42 6.82
C THR A 28 2.59 3.07 7.81
N ARG A 29 2.46 1.99 8.60
CA ARG A 29 3.51 1.54 9.53
C ARG A 29 4.78 1.09 8.81
N HIS A 30 4.65 0.63 7.58
CA HIS A 30 5.78 0.13 6.79
C HIS A 30 6.39 1.21 5.89
N PHE A 31 5.62 2.24 5.52
CA PHE A 31 6.05 3.28 4.59
C PHE A 31 5.35 4.64 4.87
N ASP A 32 6.11 5.61 5.39
CA ASP A 32 5.61 6.95 5.75
C ASP A 32 5.24 7.83 4.55
N HIS A 33 5.50 7.36 3.32
CA HIS A 33 5.29 8.09 2.08
C HIS A 33 3.96 7.78 1.38
N VAL A 34 3.00 7.18 2.10
CA VAL A 34 1.64 6.97 1.59
C VAL A 34 0.83 8.26 1.78
N THR A 35 0.44 8.90 0.68
CA THR A 35 -0.23 10.21 0.71
C THR A 35 -1.76 10.06 0.75
N ASN A 36 -2.31 9.28 -0.15
CA ASN A 36 -3.74 9.11 -0.35
C ASN A 36 -4.06 7.66 -0.74
N SER A 37 -5.26 7.21 -0.41
CA SER A 37 -5.81 5.93 -0.82
C SER A 37 -7.27 6.07 -1.21
N HIS A 38 -7.66 5.34 -2.24
CA HIS A 38 -9.05 5.18 -2.67
C HIS A 38 -9.41 3.70 -2.61
N VAL A 39 -10.44 3.38 -1.83
CA VAL A 39 -10.94 2.02 -1.64
C VAL A 39 -12.35 1.95 -2.22
N ILE A 40 -12.60 0.94 -3.05
CA ILE A 40 -13.93 0.66 -3.59
C ILE A 40 -14.35 -0.72 -3.10
N LEU A 41 -15.53 -0.78 -2.50
CA LEU A 41 -16.16 -2.00 -2.03
C LEU A 41 -17.33 -2.32 -2.96
N THR A 42 -17.36 -3.53 -3.50
CA THR A 42 -18.40 -3.95 -4.45
C THR A 42 -19.07 -5.24 -3.96
N VAL A 43 -20.40 -5.27 -3.99
CA VAL A 43 -21.18 -6.51 -3.84
C VAL A 43 -21.80 -6.83 -5.20
N GLU A 44 -21.49 -8.00 -5.76
CA GLU A 44 -22.16 -8.47 -6.96
C GLU A 44 -22.56 -9.95 -6.81
N LYS A 45 -23.87 -10.20 -6.76
CA LYS A 45 -24.47 -11.53 -6.51
C LYS A 45 -23.97 -12.12 -5.18
N GLN A 46 -23.11 -13.13 -5.23
CA GLN A 46 -22.50 -13.79 -4.05
C GLN A 46 -21.04 -13.37 -3.83
N GLN A 47 -20.50 -12.51 -4.70
CA GLN A 47 -19.12 -12.06 -4.61
C GLN A 47 -19.05 -10.69 -3.93
N GLN A 48 -18.12 -10.61 -2.98
CA GLN A 48 -17.74 -9.42 -2.25
C GLN A 48 -16.33 -9.06 -2.72
N GLN A 49 -16.15 -7.87 -3.27
CA GLN A 49 -14.85 -7.42 -3.78
C GLN A 49 -14.41 -6.16 -3.06
N ALA A 50 -13.13 -6.12 -2.69
CA ALA A 50 -12.46 -4.92 -2.22
C ALA A 50 -11.31 -4.61 -3.19
N GLU A 51 -11.27 -3.40 -3.71
CA GLU A 51 -10.16 -2.88 -4.51
C GLU A 51 -9.63 -1.59 -3.89
N ALA A 52 -8.34 -1.32 -4.06
CA ALA A 52 -7.77 -0.07 -3.64
C ALA A 52 -6.60 0.38 -4.50
N THR A 53 -6.56 1.70 -4.70
CA THR A 53 -5.41 2.43 -5.23
C THR A 53 -4.75 3.19 -4.09
N VAL A 54 -3.44 3.01 -3.92
CA VAL A 54 -2.63 3.67 -2.90
C VAL A 54 -1.56 4.49 -3.58
N HIS A 55 -1.60 5.81 -3.36
CA HIS A 55 -0.61 6.74 -3.88
C HIS A 55 0.58 6.81 -2.93
N THR A 56 1.76 6.52 -3.46
CA THR A 56 3.00 6.58 -2.70
C THR A 56 4.03 7.45 -3.41
N SER A 57 5.04 7.96 -2.69
CA SER A 57 6.12 8.71 -3.32
C SER A 57 6.83 7.86 -4.39
N GLY A 58 6.66 8.28 -5.65
CA GLY A 58 7.31 7.69 -6.82
C GLY A 58 6.56 6.53 -7.49
N LYS A 59 5.44 6.04 -6.92
CA LYS A 59 4.63 5.00 -7.57
C LYS A 59 3.22 4.88 -6.99
N ASP A 60 2.25 4.62 -7.86
CA ASP A 60 0.91 4.16 -7.47
C ASP A 60 0.86 2.64 -7.36
N LEU A 61 0.24 2.16 -6.28
CA LEU A 61 0.01 0.75 -6.02
C LEU A 61 -1.47 0.45 -6.18
N PHE A 62 -1.77 -0.70 -6.77
CA PHE A 62 -3.14 -1.17 -6.96
C PHE A 62 -3.23 -2.62 -6.54
N ALA A 63 -4.32 -2.96 -5.87
CA ALA A 63 -4.68 -4.34 -5.59
C ALA A 63 -6.20 -4.47 -5.52
N GLU A 64 -6.66 -5.69 -5.78
CA GLU A 64 -8.04 -6.11 -5.58
C GLU A 64 -8.08 -7.52 -5.01
N HIS A 65 -9.17 -7.85 -4.32
CA HIS A 65 -9.48 -9.20 -3.94
C HIS A 65 -10.97 -9.42 -3.82
N THR A 66 -11.40 -10.64 -4.15
CA THR A 66 -12.80 -11.05 -4.13
C THR A 66 -12.92 -12.31 -3.30
N CYS A 67 -13.85 -12.30 -2.36
CA CYS A 67 -14.25 -13.45 -1.55
C CYS A 67 -15.78 -13.50 -1.45
N ASP A 68 -16.30 -14.46 -0.71
CA ASP A 68 -17.73 -14.54 -0.38
C ASP A 68 -18.09 -13.65 0.84
N ASP A 69 -17.07 -13.11 1.51
CA ASP A 69 -17.16 -12.22 2.68
C ASP A 69 -16.36 -10.92 2.46
N MET A 70 -16.96 -9.78 2.78
CA MET A 70 -16.36 -8.46 2.55
C MET A 70 -15.17 -8.21 3.48
N TYR A 71 -15.22 -8.66 4.73
CA TYR A 71 -14.13 -8.48 5.69
C TYR A 71 -12.89 -9.30 5.27
N ALA A 72 -13.09 -10.52 4.78
CA ALA A 72 -12.04 -11.35 4.20
C ALA A 72 -11.42 -10.71 2.94
N SER A 73 -12.27 -10.11 2.09
CA SER A 73 -11.81 -9.40 0.89
C SER A 73 -10.92 -8.20 1.23
N ILE A 74 -11.32 -7.42 2.24
CA ILE A 74 -10.54 -6.27 2.75
C ILE A 74 -9.21 -6.75 3.34
N ASP A 75 -9.20 -7.83 4.13
CA ASP A 75 -7.98 -8.35 4.75
C ASP A 75 -6.96 -8.80 3.72
N ALA A 76 -7.39 -9.61 2.74
CA ALA A 76 -6.49 -10.07 1.70
C ALA A 76 -6.09 -8.97 0.71
N LEU A 77 -6.92 -7.94 0.50
CA LEU A 77 -6.54 -6.73 -0.22
C LEU A 77 -5.37 -6.02 0.48
N VAL A 78 -5.49 -5.79 1.80
CA VAL A 78 -4.48 -5.10 2.61
C VAL A 78 -3.18 -5.89 2.64
N ASP A 79 -3.24 -7.22 2.79
CA ASP A 79 -2.05 -8.08 2.73
C ASP A 79 -1.32 -8.00 1.38
N LYS A 80 -2.07 -7.89 0.27
CA LYS A 80 -1.47 -7.70 -1.06
C LYS A 80 -0.77 -6.35 -1.16
N LEU A 81 -1.41 -5.28 -0.70
CA LEU A 81 -0.84 -3.94 -0.70
C LEU A 81 0.41 -3.85 0.18
N ASP A 82 0.38 -4.44 1.37
CA ASP A 82 1.50 -4.44 2.30
C ASP A 82 2.76 -5.06 1.66
N ARG A 83 2.60 -6.23 1.03
CA ARG A 83 3.68 -6.88 0.27
C ARG A 83 4.20 -6.02 -0.88
N GLN A 84 3.32 -5.28 -1.58
CA GLN A 84 3.73 -4.37 -2.65
C GLN A 84 4.53 -3.18 -2.10
N ILE A 85 4.11 -2.62 -0.95
CA ILE A 85 4.78 -1.51 -0.27
C ILE A 85 6.17 -1.92 0.19
N ILE A 86 6.31 -3.08 0.84
CA ILE A 86 7.61 -3.59 1.30
C ILE A 86 8.57 -3.73 0.11
N LYS A 87 8.12 -4.36 -0.99
CA LYS A 87 8.94 -4.50 -2.22
C LYS A 87 9.31 -3.16 -2.84
N HIS A 88 8.42 -2.17 -2.80
CA HIS A 88 8.70 -0.83 -3.31
C HIS A 88 9.76 -0.11 -2.46
N LYS A 89 9.61 -0.16 -1.14
CA LYS A 89 10.58 0.39 -0.18
C LYS A 89 11.96 -0.23 -0.34
N GLU A 90 12.05 -1.55 -0.49
CA GLU A 90 13.31 -2.26 -0.73
C GLU A 90 14.01 -1.77 -2.01
N LYS A 91 13.26 -1.55 -3.09
CA LYS A 91 13.82 -1.05 -4.35
C LYS A 91 14.35 0.37 -4.24
N ILE A 92 13.64 1.27 -3.54
CA ILE A 92 14.09 2.64 -3.28
C ILE A 92 15.35 2.63 -2.41
N GLY A 93 15.35 1.88 -1.31
CA GLY A 93 16.51 1.77 -0.41
C GLY A 93 17.75 1.18 -1.10
N ASN A 94 17.57 0.20 -1.99
CA ASN A 94 18.67 -0.38 -2.75
C ASN A 94 19.25 0.59 -3.79
N HIS A 95 18.43 1.50 -4.35
CA HIS A 95 18.91 2.56 -5.25
C HIS A 95 19.85 3.54 -4.53
N HIS A 96 19.53 3.92 -3.28
CA HIS A 96 20.40 4.77 -2.47
C HIS A 96 21.75 4.12 -2.16
N LYS A 97 21.80 2.79 -1.95
CA LYS A 97 23.07 2.09 -1.70
C LYS A 97 23.98 1.98 -2.93
N LYS A 98 23.42 1.90 -4.15
CA LYS A 98 24.22 1.80 -5.38
C LYS A 98 24.78 3.14 -5.87
N SER A 99 24.15 4.26 -5.54
CA SER A 99 24.60 5.58 -6.00
C SER A 99 25.61 6.29 -5.09
N GLY A 100 25.97 5.68 -3.94
CA GLY A 100 26.98 6.20 -3.00
C GLY A 100 28.39 5.61 -3.18
N GLY A 101 28.66 4.94 -4.30
CA GLY A 101 29.97 4.39 -4.60
C GLY A 101 30.92 5.43 -5.20
N VAL A 102 32.02 5.67 -4.48
CA VAL A 102 33.28 6.33 -4.89
C VAL A 102 33.32 7.86 -4.77
N LYS A 103 33.92 8.33 -3.66
CA LYS A 103 35.19 9.09 -3.67
C LYS A 103 35.58 9.45 -2.23
N ASN A 104 36.51 8.69 -1.64
CA ASN A 104 37.66 9.28 -0.93
C ASN A 104 38.63 8.19 -0.47
N MET A 105 39.91 8.57 -0.52
CA MET A 105 41.11 7.89 0.01
C MET A 105 41.80 6.89 -0.91
N THR A 106 42.47 7.42 -1.94
CA THR A 106 43.84 7.02 -2.24
C THR A 106 44.72 8.25 -2.03
N ASN A 107 45.36 8.35 -0.87
CA ASN A 107 46.59 9.14 -0.72
C ASN A 107 47.62 8.20 -0.10
N GLU A 108 48.29 7.43 -0.95
CA GLU A 108 49.63 6.91 -0.70
C GLU A 108 50.52 7.38 -1.86
N GLU A 109 51.56 8.14 -1.51
CA GLU A 109 52.90 8.26 -2.13
C GLU A 109 53.54 9.47 -1.44
N GLU A 110 54.31 9.27 -0.36
CA GLU A 110 55.74 8.87 -0.31
C GLU A 110 56.73 10.05 -0.52
N ALA A 111 57.68 10.11 0.43
CA ALA A 111 59.03 10.68 0.41
C ALA A 111 59.24 12.20 0.28
#